data_AF-A0A945Y8Q6-F1
#
_entry.id   AF-A0A945Y8Q6-F1
#
_cell.length_a   1.000
_cell.length_b   1.000
_cell.length_c   1.000
_cell.angle_alpha   90.00
_cell.angle_beta   90.00
_cell.angle_gamma   90.00
#
_symmetry.space_group_name_H-M   'P 1'
#
loop_
_entity.id
_entity.type
_entity.pdbx_description
1 polymer ?
#
loop_
_entity_poly.entity_id
_entity_poly.type
_entity_poly.pdbx_seq_one_letter_code
_entity_poly.pdbx_strand_id
1 'polypeptide(L)'
;MSEIEYFYSAHSIFAYLGSARIQEIAKAAGRDLVHRPIDLNQSVPAGGASPFRERSPKHRAYFFRREIDRWSEERKAPVMDGYPQYHQ
;
A
#
# COMPACT_ATOMS: atom_id res chain seq x y z
N MET A 1 8.67 -25.49 -6.24
CA MET A 1 7.51 -24.62 -6.52
C MET A 1 8.02 -23.19 -6.54
N SER A 2 7.65 -22.35 -7.51
CA SER A 2 8.14 -20.95 -7.49
C SER A 2 7.34 -20.10 -6.49
N GLU A 3 8.06 -19.27 -5.75
CA GLU A 3 7.53 -18.38 -4.71
C GLU A 3 6.95 -17.09 -5.32
N ILE A 4 6.10 -16.39 -4.58
CA ILE A 4 5.68 -15.01 -4.88
C ILE A 4 6.37 -14.09 -3.86
N GLU A 5 7.26 -13.22 -4.33
CA GLU A 5 7.85 -12.18 -3.48
C GLU A 5 6.90 -10.98 -3.33
N TYR A 6 6.59 -10.62 -2.09
CA TYR A 6 5.69 -9.53 -1.76
C TYR A 6 6.44 -8.39 -1.10
N PHE A 7 6.77 -7.38 -1.90
CA PHE A 7 7.42 -6.15 -1.46
C PHE A 7 6.38 -5.13 -1.00
N TYR A 8 6.49 -4.65 0.24
CA TYR A 8 5.55 -3.67 0.79
C TYR A 8 6.16 -2.86 1.94
N SER A 9 5.53 -1.75 2.31
CA SER A 9 5.79 -1.10 3.59
C SER A 9 4.56 -1.22 4.48
N ALA A 10 4.77 -1.45 5.77
CA ALA A 10 3.69 -1.52 6.76
C ALA A 10 2.89 -0.20 6.86
N HIS A 11 3.50 0.95 6.55
CA HIS A 11 2.82 2.25 6.55
C HIS A 11 2.16 2.59 5.21
N SER A 12 2.10 1.65 4.25
CA SER A 12 1.44 1.85 2.96
C SER A 12 -0.02 1.43 3.02
N ILE A 13 -0.93 2.40 2.90
CA ILE A 13 -2.37 2.13 2.85
C ILE A 13 -2.76 1.22 1.67
N PHE A 14 -2.10 1.36 0.51
CA PHE A 14 -2.36 0.51 -0.64
C PHE A 14 -1.86 -0.92 -0.43
N ALA A 15 -0.77 -1.11 0.32
CA ALA A 15 -0.35 -2.45 0.72
C ALA A 15 -1.39 -3.11 1.63
N TYR A 16 -1.92 -2.37 2.61
CA TYR A 16 -3.01 -2.84 3.47
C TYR A 16 -4.26 -3.22 2.64
N LEU A 17 -4.73 -2.33 1.77
CA LEU A 17 -5.91 -2.55 0.93
C LEU A 17 -5.78 -3.76 0.00
N GLY A 18 -4.55 -4.07 -0.45
CA GLY A 18 -4.26 -5.24 -1.29
C GLY A 18 -3.89 -6.52 -0.55
N SER A 19 -3.66 -6.45 0.77
CA SER A 19 -3.02 -7.53 1.54
C SER A 19 -3.82 -8.83 1.54
N ALA A 20 -5.14 -8.76 1.73
CA ALA A 20 -6.00 -9.93 1.68
C ALA A 20 -5.99 -10.56 0.28
N ARG A 21 -6.03 -9.73 -0.77
CA ARG A 21 -6.10 -10.22 -2.15
C ARG A 21 -4.83 -10.95 -2.59
N ILE A 22 -3.64 -10.46 -2.22
CA ILE A 22 -2.39 -11.14 -2.58
C ILE A 22 -2.27 -12.50 -1.85
N GLN A 23 -2.74 -12.59 -0.60
CA GLN A 23 -2.79 -13.85 0.15
C GLN A 23 -3.73 -14.87 -0.50
N GLU A 24 -4.90 -14.44 -0.95
CA GLU A 24 -5.83 -15.30 -1.70
C GLU A 24 -5.20 -15.84 -2.99
N ILE A 25 -4.50 -14.98 -3.73
CA ILE A 25 -3.83 -15.35 -4.98
C ILE A 25 -2.74 -16.39 -4.73
N ALA A 26 -1.89 -16.17 -3.72
CA ALA A 26 -0.84 -17.10 -3.35
C ALA A 26 -1.40 -18.48 -2.95
N LYS A 27 -2.45 -18.47 -2.12
CA LYS A 27 -3.17 -19.69 -1.72
C LYS A 27 -3.79 -20.42 -2.91
N ALA A 28 -4.49 -19.70 -3.79
CA ALA A 28 -5.12 -20.28 -4.99
C ALA A 28 -4.10 -20.86 -5.97
N ALA A 29 -2.90 -20.29 -6.02
CA ALA A 29 -1.81 -20.77 -6.86
C ALA A 29 -0.98 -21.91 -6.21
N GLY A 30 -1.22 -22.23 -4.93
CA GLY A 30 -0.39 -23.19 -4.18
C GLY A 30 1.07 -22.72 -4.05
N ARG A 31 1.28 -21.41 -3.85
CA ARG A 31 2.61 -20.78 -3.77
C ARG A 31 2.84 -20.13 -2.41
N ASP A 32 4.08 -20.18 -1.95
CA ASP A 32 4.49 -19.44 -0.77
C ASP A 32 4.56 -17.94 -1.07
N LEU A 33 4.07 -17.14 -0.13
CA LEU A 33 4.14 -15.68 -0.18
C LEU A 33 5.32 -15.21 0.68
N VAL A 34 6.42 -14.82 0.04
CA VAL A 34 7.64 -14.39 0.72
C VAL A 34 7.57 -12.89 0.98
N HIS A 35 7.43 -12.52 2.26
CA HIS A 35 7.32 -11.14 2.67
C HIS A 35 8.68 -10.41 2.59
N ARG A 36 8.70 -9.27 1.92
CA ARG A 36 9.87 -8.39 1.74
C ARG A 36 9.51 -6.97 2.18
N PRO A 37 9.46 -6.67 3.49
CA PRO A 37 9.20 -5.31 3.94
C PRO A 37 10.32 -4.36 3.46
N ILE A 38 9.95 -3.18 2.98
CA ILE A 38 10.86 -2.16 2.46
C ILE A 38 10.56 -0.78 3.05
N ASP A 39 11.57 0.09 3.06
CA ASP A 39 11.41 1.52 3.36
C ASP A 39 11.06 2.29 2.08
N LEU A 40 9.83 2.81 2.01
CA LEU A 40 9.39 3.59 0.85
C LEU A 40 10.03 4.98 0.79
N ASN A 41 10.49 5.55 1.91
CA ASN A 41 11.19 6.83 1.89
C ASN A 41 12.58 6.71 1.24
N GLN A 42 13.18 5.52 1.26
CA GLN A 42 14.43 5.22 0.57
C GLN A 42 14.19 4.72 -0.86
N SER A 43 13.26 3.77 -1.05
CA SER A 43 13.09 3.10 -2.34
C SER A 43 12.42 3.96 -3.41
N VAL A 44 11.48 4.84 -3.05
CA VAL A 44 10.78 5.70 -4.01
C VAL A 44 11.73 6.71 -4.67
N PRO A 45 12.56 7.47 -3.92
CA PRO A 45 13.58 8.33 -4.53
C PRO A 45 14.65 7.55 -5.30
N ALA A 46 15.09 6.39 -4.78
CA ALA A 46 16.06 5.54 -5.48
C ALA A 46 15.53 5.05 -6.84
N GLY A 47 14.21 4.87 -6.97
CA GLY A 47 13.53 4.56 -8.23
C GLY A 47 13.28 5.76 -9.16
N GLY A 48 13.76 6.96 -8.82
CA GLY A 48 13.63 8.17 -9.65
C GLY A 48 12.32 8.93 -9.47
N ALA A 49 11.47 8.55 -8.52
CA ALA A 49 10.21 9.24 -8.24
C ALA A 49 10.37 10.27 -7.12
N SER A 50 9.62 11.38 -7.18
CA SER A 50 9.68 12.41 -6.14
C SER A 50 9.27 11.86 -4.75
N PRO A 51 9.92 12.29 -3.66
CA PRO A 51 9.51 11.98 -2.30
C PRO A 51 8.02 12.30 -2.02
N PHE A 52 7.38 11.58 -1.10
CA PHE A 52 5.97 11.77 -0.75
C PHE A 52 5.65 13.19 -0.25
N ARG A 53 6.59 13.80 0.49
CA ARG A 53 6.49 15.19 0.99
C ARG A 53 6.41 16.24 -0.11
N GLU A 54 6.93 15.94 -1.31
CA GLU A 54 6.98 16.86 -2.45
C GLU A 54 5.76 16.71 -3.39
N ARG A 55 4.82 15.81 -3.06
CA ARG A 55 3.60 15.63 -3.87
C ARG A 55 2.72 16.88 -3.81
N SER A 56 2.07 17.21 -4.92
CA SER A 56 1.19 18.38 -4.96
C SER A 56 -0.08 18.16 -4.12
N PRO A 57 -0.76 19.23 -3.67
CA PRO A 57 -2.05 19.11 -2.98
C PRO A 57 -3.09 18.33 -3.79
N LYS A 58 -3.16 18.54 -5.11
CA LYS A 58 -4.07 17.81 -6.01
C LYS A 58 -3.75 16.31 -6.04
N HIS A 59 -2.47 15.95 -6.08
CA HIS A 59 -2.05 14.55 -6.05
C HIS A 59 -2.46 13.88 -4.73
N ARG A 60 -2.25 14.55 -3.59
CA ARG A 60 -2.68 14.05 -2.27
C ARG A 60 -4.20 13.89 -2.19
N ALA A 61 -4.96 14.90 -2.61
CA ALA A 61 -6.43 14.83 -2.57
C ALA A 61 -7.00 13.67 -3.41
N TYR A 62 -6.37 13.36 -4.55
CA TYR A 62 -6.80 12.24 -5.37
C TYR A 62 -6.31 10.89 -4.83
N PHE A 63 -4.99 10.68 -4.74
CA PHE A 63 -4.43 9.36 -4.41
C PHE A 63 -4.48 9.03 -2.91
N PHE A 64 -4.33 10.03 -2.04
CA PHE A 64 -4.32 9.86 -0.59
C PHE A 64 -5.67 10.21 0.06
N ARG A 65 -6.74 10.29 -0.74
CA ARG A 65 -8.11 10.28 -0.24
C ARG A 65 -9.06 9.54 -1.18
N ARG A 66 -9.37 10.10 -2.36
CA ARG A 66 -10.41 9.52 -3.23
C ARG A 66 -10.11 8.07 -3.65
N GLU A 67 -8.86 7.76 -4.00
CA GLU A 67 -8.48 6.40 -4.37
C GLU A 67 -8.52 5.44 -3.18
N ILE A 68 -8.10 5.89 -1.99
CA ILE A 68 -8.19 5.07 -0.76
C ILE A 68 -9.65 4.70 -0.50
N ASP A 69 -10.57 5.67 -0.58
CA ASP A 69 -11.99 5.44 -0.37
C ASP A 69 -12.55 4.41 -1.37
N ARG A 70 -12.24 4.56 -2.67
CA ARG A 70 -12.68 3.62 -3.72
C ARG A 70 -12.20 2.20 -3.47
N TRP A 71 -10.92 2.05 -3.13
CA TRP A 71 -10.35 0.73 -2.87
C TRP A 71 -10.87 0.12 -1.55
N SER A 72 -11.12 0.95 -0.54
CA SER A 72 -11.79 0.53 0.70
C SER A 72 -13.20 -0.01 0.40
N GLU A 73 -13.99 0.71 -0.39
CA GLU A 73 -15.33 0.30 -0.85
C GLU A 73 -15.26 -1.03 -1.62
N GLU A 74 -14.40 -1.12 -2.63
CA GLU A 74 -14.24 -2.31 -3.48
C GLU A 74 -13.77 -3.54 -2.70
N ARG A 75 -12.82 -3.36 -1.77
CA ARG A 75 -12.19 -4.46 -1.03
C ARG A 75 -12.86 -4.75 0.30
N LYS A 76 -13.84 -3.94 0.72
CA LYS A 76 -14.47 -3.99 2.05
C LYS A 76 -13.42 -3.97 3.18
N ALA A 77 -12.35 -3.21 2.98
CA ALA A 77 -11.23 -3.10 3.90
C ALA A 77 -11.31 -1.74 4.60
N PRO A 78 -11.61 -1.68 5.92
CA PRO A 78 -11.89 -0.43 6.59
C PRO A 78 -10.67 0.48 6.63
N VAL A 79 -10.89 1.77 6.41
CA VAL A 79 -9.87 2.82 6.51
C VAL A 79 -10.35 3.91 7.47
N MET A 80 -9.41 4.59 8.12
CA MET A 80 -9.73 5.73 8.97
C MET A 80 -10.17 6.92 8.10
N ASP A 81 -11.16 7.67 8.59
CA ASP A 81 -11.50 8.95 7.99
C ASP A 81 -10.50 10.04 8.38
N GLY A 82 -10.07 10.82 7.38
CA GLY A 82 -9.09 11.89 7.58
C GLY A 82 -7.66 11.40 7.80
N TYR A 83 -6.87 12.23 8.48
CA TYR A 83 -5.49 11.93 8.85
C TYR A 83 -5.37 11.80 10.37
N PRO A 84 -4.51 10.90 10.88
CA PRO A 84 -4.21 10.87 12.31
C PRO A 84 -3.71 12.24 12.76
N GLN A 85 -4.37 12.84 13.75
CA GLN A 85 -3.93 14.12 14.33
C GLN A 85 -2.77 13.94 15.32
N TYR A 86 -2.63 12.75 15.90
CA TYR A 86 -1.59 12.41 16.85
C TYR A 86 -0.91 11.12 16.39
N HIS A 87 0.39 11.23 16.16
CA HIS A 87 1.28 10.07 16.09
C HIS A 87 1.90 9.97 17.50
N GLN A 88 1.28 9.18 18.39
CA GLN A 88 1.94 8.86 19.66
C GLN A 88 3.22 8.07 19.39
#